data_AF-A0A380WU05-F1
#
_entry.id   AF-A0A380WU05-F1
#
_cell.length_a   1.000
_cell.length_b   1.000
_cell.length_c   1.000
_cell.angle_alpha   90.00
_cell.angle_beta   90.00
_cell.angle_gamma   90.00
#
_symmetry.space_group_name_H-M   'P 1'
#
loop_
_entity.id
_entity.type
_entity.pdbx_description
1 polymer ?
#
loop_
_entity_poly.entity_id
_entity_poly.type
_entity_poly.pdbx_seq_one_letter_code
_entity_poly.pdbx_strand_id
1 'polypeptide(L)' 'MTDDPNSVCYIKCVDNIVIGFANTALRFDYVEGCQLSPVTYLQGIFVEKSYRKNHYGKELV' A
#
# COMPACT_ATOMS: atom_id res chain seq x y z
N MET A 1 13.38 -0.34 2.66
CA MET A 1 12.79 -0.97 1.45
C MET A 1 12.74 -2.46 1.75
N THR A 2 11.62 -3.12 1.51
CA THR A 2 11.33 -4.42 2.11
C THR A 2 12.32 -5.49 1.64
N ASP A 3 12.94 -6.20 2.57
CA ASP A 3 13.86 -7.32 2.25
C ASP A 3 13.09 -8.60 1.86
N ASP A 4 11.77 -8.59 2.01
CA ASP A 4 10.88 -9.67 1.60
C ASP A 4 10.49 -9.51 0.11
N PRO A 5 10.78 -10.51 -0.75
CA PRO A 5 10.43 -10.46 -2.18
C PRO A 5 8.92 -10.45 -2.44
N ASN A 6 8.09 -10.82 -1.46
CA ASN A 6 6.64 -10.78 -1.56
C ASN A 6 6.04 -9.44 -1.13
N SER A 7 6.87 -8.50 -0.68
CA SER A 7 6.45 -7.22 -0.15
C SER A 7 6.89 -6.07 -1.07
N VAL A 8 6.00 -5.09 -1.24
CA VAL A 8 6.25 -3.87 -2.01
C VAL A 8 5.73 -2.67 -1.22
N CYS A 9 6.50 -1.58 -1.23
CA CYS A 9 6.11 -0.28 -0.70
C CYS A 9 6.04 0.73 -1.85
N TYR A 10 4.83 1.23 -2.13
CA TYR A 10 4.63 2.33 -3.07
C TYR A 10 4.73 3.66 -2.34
N ILE A 11 5.39 4.64 -2.96
CA ILE A 11 5.57 5.98 -2.41
C ILE A 11 4.88 7.00 -3.32
N LYS A 12 4.06 7.87 -2.74
CA LYS A 12 3.47 9.00 -3.46
C LYS A 12 4.31 10.25 -3.21
N CYS A 13 4.78 10.84 -4.31
CA CYS A 13 5.47 12.12 -4.31
C CYS A 13 4.63 13.21 -4.99
N VAL A 14 4.67 14.41 -4.44
CA VAL A 14 4.16 15.65 -5.06
C VAL A 14 5.29 16.68 -4.97
N ASP A 15 5.70 17.25 -6.10
CA ASP A 15 6.80 18.21 -6.17
C ASP A 15 8.09 17.73 -5.48
N ASN A 16 8.45 16.45 -5.71
CA ASN A 16 9.57 15.74 -5.06
C ASN A 16 9.48 15.58 -3.54
N ILE A 17 8.33 15.91 -2.92
CA ILE A 17 8.07 15.68 -1.50
C ILE A 17 7.29 14.38 -1.35
N VAL A 18 7.77 13.48 -0.48
CA VAL A 18 7.04 12.27 -0.10
C VAL A 18 5.85 12.66 0.79
N ILE A 19 4.64 12.34 0.33
CA ILE A 19 3.39 12.73 1.03
C ILE A 19 2.55 11.53 1.47
N GLY A 20 2.95 10.31 1.12
CA GLY A 20 2.21 9.11 1.45
C GLY A 20 2.86 7.84 0.95
N PHE A 21 2.36 6.71 1.45
CA PHE A 21 2.80 5.38 1.06
C PHE A 21 1.65 4.37 1.10
N ALA A 22 1.83 3.27 0.40
CA ALA A 22 1.05 2.04 0.58
C ALA A 22 1.99 0.83 0.64
N ASN A 23 1.87 0.07 1.73
CA ASN A 23 2.60 -1.18 1.94
C ASN A 23 1.67 -2.34 1.58
N THR A 24 2.13 -3.18 0.66
CA THR A 24 1.41 -4.36 0.20
C THR A 24 2.30 -5.58 0.29
N ALA A 25 1.72 -6.76 0.55
CA ALA A 25 2.43 -8.02 0.38
C ALA A 25 1.52 -9.13 -0.14
N LEU A 26 2.11 -10.13 -0.79
CA LEU A 26 1.44 -11.40 -1.03
C LEU A 26 1.37 -12.18 0.28
N ARG A 27 0.14 -12.49 0.73
CA ARG A 27 -0.12 -13.40 1.82
C ARG A 27 -0.48 -14.77 1.28
N PHE A 28 0.13 -15.79 1.87
CA PHE A 28 -0.08 -17.20 1.53
C PHE A 28 -0.92 -17.93 2.58
N ASP A 29 -1.05 -17.33 3.76
CA ASP A 29 -1.90 -17.81 4.85
C ASP A 29 -3.38 -17.44 4.61
N TYR A 30 -4.26 -17.95 5.48
CA TYR A 30 -5.69 -17.68 5.38
C TYR A 30 -5.97 -16.18 5.56
N VAL A 31 -6.71 -15.61 4.59
CA VAL A 31 -7.23 -14.25 4.66
C VAL A 31 -8.75 -14.31 4.66
N GLU A 32 -9.35 -13.80 5.72
CA GLU A 32 -10.81 -13.76 5.90
C GLU A 32 -11.49 -13.11 4.69
N GLY A 33 -12.54 -13.74 4.18
CA GLY A 33 -13.29 -13.28 3.01
C GLY A 33 -12.64 -13.53 1.64
N CYS A 34 -11.42 -14.08 1.58
CA CYS A 34 -10.78 -14.46 0.32
C CYS A 34 -11.00 -15.95 0.00
N GLN A 35 -11.24 -16.25 -1.28
CA GLN A 35 -11.49 -17.62 -1.76
C GLN A 35 -10.25 -18.27 -2.40
N LEU A 36 -9.23 -17.48 -2.70
CA LEU A 36 -8.02 -17.91 -3.42
C LEU A 36 -6.78 -17.50 -2.64
N SER A 37 -5.67 -18.20 -2.89
CA SER A 37 -4.34 -17.92 -2.35
C SER A 37 -3.30 -18.03 -3.48
N PRO A 38 -2.27 -17.16 -3.54
CA PRO A 38 -2.00 -16.04 -2.62
C PRO A 38 -2.93 -14.84 -2.82
N VAL A 39 -2.98 -13.97 -1.81
CA VAL A 39 -3.77 -12.72 -1.83
C VAL A 39 -2.84 -11.52 -1.72
N THR A 40 -3.01 -10.54 -2.59
CA THR A 40 -2.41 -9.21 -2.39
C THR A 40 -3.11 -8.51 -1.23
N TYR A 41 -2.38 -8.27 -0.15
CA TYR A 41 -2.91 -7.68 1.07
C TYR A 41 -2.34 -6.27 1.27
N LEU A 42 -3.23 -5.28 1.42
CA LEU A 42 -2.85 -3.92 1.80
C LEU A 42 -2.61 -3.87 3.31
N GLN A 43 -1.34 -3.91 3.71
CA GLN A 43 -0.96 -3.90 5.13
C GLN A 43 -1.15 -2.52 5.78
N GLY A 44 -0.92 -1.46 5.01
CA GLY A 44 -1.05 -0.10 5.51
C GLY A 44 -1.00 0.91 4.39
N ILE A 45 -1.81 1.95 4.53
CA ILE A 45 -1.82 3.10 3.63
C ILE A 45 -1.89 4.38 4.47
N PHE A 46 -1.09 5.36 4.08
CA PHE A 46 -1.09 6.65 4.73
C PHE A 46 -0.90 7.77 3.71
N VAL A 47 -1.63 8.87 3.92
CA VAL A 47 -1.43 10.14 3.23
C VAL A 47 -1.36 11.23 4.30
N GLU A 48 -0.38 12.11 4.17
CA GLU A 48 -0.16 13.26 5.05
C GLU A 48 -1.42 14.12 5.12
N LYS A 49 -1.77 14.63 6.31
CA LYS A 49 -3.10 15.17 6.60
C LYS A 49 -3.48 16.32 5.66
N SER A 50 -2.54 17.19 5.34
CA SER A 50 -2.72 18.32 4.42
C SER A 50 -2.95 17.91 2.96
N TYR A 51 -2.57 16.69 2.58
CA TYR A 51 -2.71 16.16 1.22
C TYR A 51 -3.90 15.19 1.07
N ARG A 52 -4.64 14.91 2.13
CA ARG A 52 -5.86 14.07 2.08
C ARG A 52 -6.97 14.73 1.27
N LYS A 53 -7.93 13.92 0.80
CA LYS A 53 -9.05 14.32 -0.08
C LYS A 53 -8.66 14.79 -1.49
N ASN A 54 -7.38 14.67 -1.86
CA ASN A 54 -6.89 14.87 -3.23
C ASN A 54 -6.75 13.55 -4.01
N HIS A 55 -7.46 12.49 -3.62
CA HIS A 55 -7.42 11.16 -4.24
C HIS A 55 -6.08 10.42 -4.24
N TYR A 56 -5.02 10.95 -3.63
CA TYR A 56 -3.72 10.28 -3.56
C TYR A 56 -3.73 8.90 -2.89
N GLY A 57 -4.64 8.65 -1.95
CA GLY A 57 -4.83 7.31 -1.39
C GLY A 57 -5.36 6.32 -2.43
N LYS A 58 -6.20 6.78 -3.37
CA LYS A 58 -6.71 5.97 -4.49
C LYS A 58 -5.65 5.75 -5.56
N GLU A 59 -4.72 6.67 -5.75
CA GLU A 59 -3.64 6.45 -6.72
C GLU A 59 -2.63 5.39 -6.25
N LEU A 60 -2.57 5.13 -4.94
CA LEU A 60 -1.70 4.12 -4.36
C LEU A 60 -2.29 2.69 -4.43
N VAL A 61 -3.58 2.51 -4.76
CA VAL A 61 -4.29 1.20 -4.75
C VAL A 61 -5.28 0.99 -5.87
#